data_AF-A0A842WWC2-F1
#
_entry.id   AF-A0A842WWC2-F1
#
_cell.length_a   1.000
_cell.length_b   1.000
_cell.length_c   1.000
_cell.angle_alpha   90.00
_cell.angle_beta   90.00
_cell.angle_gamma   90.00
#
_symmetry.space_group_name_H-M   'P 1'
#
loop_
_entity.id
_entity.type
_entity.pdbx_description
1 polymer ?
#
loop_
_entity_poly.entity_id
_entity_poly.type
_entity_poly.pdbx_seq_one_letter_code
_entity_poly.pdbx_strand_id
1 'polypeptide(L)'
;MQTSLDILVLEVIGIGVIFQIIWLFITRFGRDQYLSDLTRFSKPNSRLSKFYSWRMESTNNALKEGIAVISIVLIITVSLSITQQGIESLLFLLPYLLFVIALVVLSVIQVIVRVHRLSKREDELLAKMKNKEDKINEAQQIVDWLYSQGKDGDGRLWFILYRAAQLPNPIGYAIRDALFEKRKEIEKGIEPEGVSSETEDSGIGIE
;
A
#
# COMPACT_ATOMS: atom_id res chain seq x y z
N MET A 1 11.41 -40.05 20.18
CA MET A 1 12.01 -39.69 18.88
C MET A 1 10.95 -39.28 17.86
N GLN A 2 9.90 -40.08 17.62
CA GLN A 2 8.84 -39.67 16.70
C GLN A 2 8.07 -38.44 17.21
N THR A 3 7.66 -38.43 18.48
CA THR A 3 6.98 -37.27 19.10
C THR A 3 7.83 -36.00 19.10
N SER A 4 9.16 -36.09 19.21
CA SER A 4 10.04 -34.92 19.18
C SER A 4 10.20 -34.37 17.76
N LEU A 5 10.24 -35.23 16.74
CA LEU A 5 10.25 -34.81 15.33
C LEU A 5 8.90 -34.19 14.92
N ASP A 6 7.79 -34.73 15.41
CA ASP A 6 6.45 -34.18 15.14
C ASP A 6 6.28 -32.77 15.73
N ILE A 7 6.79 -32.54 16.95
CA ILE A 7 6.82 -31.22 17.58
C ILE A 7 7.69 -30.25 16.76
N LEU A 8 8.87 -30.68 16.32
CA LEU A 8 9.78 -29.87 15.50
C LEU A 8 9.13 -29.45 14.17
N VAL A 9 8.40 -30.35 13.50
CA VAL A 9 7.64 -30.03 12.28
C VAL A 9 6.61 -28.95 12.56
N LEU A 10 5.86 -29.09 13.66
CA LEU A 10 4.84 -28.11 14.05
C LEU A 10 5.46 -26.75 14.37
N GLU A 11 6.63 -26.72 15.01
CA GLU A 11 7.37 -25.48 15.28
C GLU A 11 7.85 -24.81 13.98
N VAL A 12 8.42 -25.56 13.04
CA VAL A 12 8.88 -25.04 11.75
C VAL A 12 7.72 -24.41 10.97
N ILE A 13 6.60 -25.12 10.86
CA ILE A 13 5.41 -24.62 10.17
C ILE A 13 4.84 -23.41 10.93
N GLY A 14 4.74 -23.50 12.25
CA GLY A 14 4.23 -22.43 13.12
C GLY A 14 5.02 -21.14 12.98
N ILE A 15 6.36 -21.22 13.00
CA ILE A 15 7.25 -20.07 12.80
C ILE A 15 7.05 -19.45 11.43
N GLY A 16 6.96 -20.27 10.38
CA GLY A 16 6.70 -19.79 9.02
C GLY A 16 5.40 -19.00 8.92
N VAL A 17 4.32 -19.53 9.49
CA VAL A 17 3.00 -18.87 9.51
C VAL A 17 3.01 -17.60 10.35
N ILE A 18 3.58 -17.64 11.55
CA ILE A 18 3.69 -16.46 12.44
C ILE A 18 4.48 -15.36 11.76
N PHE A 19 5.62 -15.69 11.15
CA PHE A 19 6.43 -14.74 10.41
C PHE A 19 5.64 -14.13 9.25
N GLN A 20 4.91 -14.94 8.48
CA GLN A 20 4.09 -14.48 7.37
C GLN A 20 3.00 -13.52 7.85
N ILE A 21 2.33 -13.81 8.96
CA ILE A 21 1.32 -12.93 9.57
C ILE A 21 1.96 -11.59 9.99
N ILE A 22 3.09 -11.64 10.69
CA ILE A 22 3.81 -10.44 11.15
C ILE A 22 4.23 -9.58 9.95
N TRP A 23 4.82 -10.20 8.93
CA TRP A 23 5.25 -9.49 7.73
C TRP A 23 4.07 -8.84 7.01
N LEU A 24 2.97 -9.58 6.79
CA LEU A 24 1.75 -9.04 6.18
C LEU A 24 1.18 -7.88 7.01
N PHE A 25 1.19 -7.99 8.34
CA PHE A 25 0.75 -6.92 9.23
C PHE A 25 1.60 -5.66 9.09
N ILE A 26 2.94 -5.80 9.13
CA ILE A 26 3.88 -4.68 8.92
C ILE A 26 3.67 -4.05 7.53
N THR A 27 3.48 -4.86 6.49
CA THR A 27 3.25 -4.34 5.13
C THR A 27 1.94 -3.54 5.03
N ARG A 28 0.87 -4.00 5.68
CA ARG A 28 -0.43 -3.33 5.69
C ARG A 28 -0.35 -2.02 6.46
N PHE A 29 0.25 -2.04 7.64
CA PHE A 29 0.38 -0.85 8.46
C PHE A 29 1.29 0.21 7.80
N GLY A 30 2.40 -0.22 7.18
CA GLY A 30 3.26 0.67 6.40
C GLY A 30 2.55 1.27 5.19
N ARG A 31 1.69 0.50 4.50
CA ARG A 31 0.84 1.02 3.42
C ARG A 31 -0.09 2.11 3.92
N ASP A 32 -0.80 1.86 5.02
CA ASP A 32 -1.83 2.78 5.50
C ASP A 32 -1.19 4.11 5.98
N GLN A 33 -0.02 4.05 6.61
CA GLN A 33 0.77 5.26 6.93
C GLN A 33 1.25 5.99 5.67
N TYR A 34 1.75 5.26 4.68
CA TYR A 34 2.19 5.86 3.41
C TYR A 34 1.03 6.51 2.64
N LEU A 35 -0.15 5.87 2.61
CA LEU A 35 -1.36 6.44 2.03
C LEU A 35 -1.79 7.72 2.74
N SER A 36 -1.70 7.75 4.07
CA SER A 36 -1.98 8.97 4.84
C SER A 36 -0.99 10.11 4.50
N ASP A 37 0.29 9.81 4.32
CA ASP A 37 1.30 10.82 3.92
C ASP A 37 1.04 11.31 2.48
N LEU A 38 0.75 10.38 1.55
CA LEU A 38 0.43 10.66 0.14
C LEU A 38 -0.78 11.58 -0.01
N THR A 39 -1.88 11.27 0.67
CA THR A 39 -3.14 12.04 0.60
C THR A 39 -3.01 13.46 1.18
N ARG A 40 -2.02 13.69 2.05
CA ARG A 40 -1.65 15.01 2.57
C ARG A 40 -0.58 15.72 1.73
N PHE A 41 -0.22 15.17 0.57
CA PHE A 41 0.88 15.65 -0.27
C PHE A 41 2.20 15.85 0.48
N SER A 42 2.42 15.04 1.52
CA SER A 42 3.58 15.13 2.40
C SER A 42 4.59 14.05 2.04
N LYS A 43 5.88 14.33 2.28
CA LYS A 43 6.93 13.31 2.13
C LYS A 43 6.74 12.21 3.20
N PRO A 44 7.12 10.96 2.90
CA PRO A 44 7.09 9.86 3.86
C PRO A 44 7.89 10.21 5.13
N ASN A 45 7.21 10.35 6.27
CA ASN A 45 7.87 10.79 7.50
C ASN A 45 8.20 9.62 8.43
N SER A 46 7.29 8.65 8.56
CA SER A 46 7.49 7.49 9.43
C SER A 46 8.44 6.46 8.82
N ARG A 47 9.09 5.64 9.67
CA ARG A 47 9.98 4.55 9.21
C ARG A 47 9.23 3.56 8.31
N LEU A 48 7.99 3.22 8.64
CA LEU A 48 7.18 2.27 7.88
C LEU A 48 6.63 2.86 6.59
N SER A 49 6.29 4.15 6.58
CA SER A 49 5.92 4.89 5.37
C SER A 49 7.10 4.98 4.40
N LYS A 50 8.31 5.30 4.91
CA LYS A 50 9.55 5.30 4.11
C LYS A 50 9.88 3.92 3.54
N PHE A 51 9.77 2.88 4.36
CA PHE A 51 9.96 1.49 3.91
C PHE A 51 8.96 1.11 2.81
N TYR A 52 7.68 1.45 2.98
CA TYR A 52 6.66 1.18 1.97
C TYR A 52 6.89 1.99 0.69
N SER A 53 7.26 3.27 0.81
CA SER A 53 7.65 4.12 -0.34
C SER A 53 8.80 3.49 -1.12
N TRP A 54 9.88 3.11 -0.43
CA TRP A 54 11.04 2.44 -1.04
C TRP A 54 10.65 1.14 -1.77
N ARG A 55 9.77 0.32 -1.19
CA ARG A 55 9.24 -0.88 -1.85
C ARG A 55 8.52 -0.53 -3.15
N MET A 56 7.71 0.53 -3.16
CA MET A 56 6.90 0.94 -4.30
C MET A 56 7.68 1.67 -5.40
N GLU A 57 8.89 2.15 -5.11
CA GLU A 57 9.75 2.83 -6.08
C GLU A 57 10.13 1.96 -7.28
N SER A 58 10.37 0.66 -7.06
CA SER A 58 10.71 -0.24 -8.15
C SER A 58 10.34 -1.68 -7.85
N THR A 59 10.05 -2.44 -8.92
CA THR A 59 9.85 -3.89 -8.83
C THR A 59 11.09 -4.59 -8.25
N ASN A 60 12.28 -4.04 -8.49
CA ASN A 60 13.54 -4.56 -7.95
C ASN A 60 13.64 -4.40 -6.43
N ASN A 61 13.11 -3.32 -5.84
CA ASN A 61 13.09 -3.15 -4.39
C ASN A 61 12.15 -4.17 -3.74
N ALA A 62 10.97 -4.40 -4.34
CA ALA A 62 10.06 -5.47 -3.91
C ALA A 62 10.70 -6.87 -4.01
N LEU A 63 11.48 -7.13 -5.06
CA LEU A 63 12.24 -8.38 -5.21
C LEU A 63 13.31 -8.52 -4.11
N LYS A 64 14.10 -7.47 -3.85
CA LYS A 64 15.12 -7.46 -2.79
C LYS A 64 14.53 -7.74 -1.42
N GLU A 65 13.39 -7.11 -1.11
CA GLU A 65 12.66 -7.40 0.12
C GLU A 65 12.19 -8.86 0.19
N GLY A 66 11.66 -9.37 -0.92
CA GLY A 66 11.22 -10.77 -1.01
C GLY A 66 12.34 -11.76 -0.72
N ILE A 67 13.52 -11.53 -1.31
CA ILE A 67 14.74 -12.32 -1.05
C ILE A 67 15.15 -12.22 0.42
N ALA A 68 15.10 -11.03 1.02
CA ALA A 68 15.43 -10.82 2.42
C ALA A 68 14.47 -11.60 3.34
N VAL A 69 13.17 -11.54 3.07
CA VAL A 69 12.12 -12.26 3.80
C VAL A 69 12.35 -13.77 3.75
N ILE A 70 12.55 -14.34 2.55
CA ILE A 70 12.81 -15.78 2.38
C ILE A 70 14.08 -16.20 3.12
N SER A 71 15.16 -15.41 2.98
CA SER A 71 16.43 -15.67 3.65
C SER A 71 16.26 -15.69 5.18
N ILE A 72 15.53 -14.74 5.75
CA ILE A 72 15.29 -14.68 7.20
C ILE A 72 14.53 -15.91 7.68
N VAL A 73 13.44 -16.29 6.99
CA VAL A 73 12.66 -17.49 7.35
C VAL A 73 13.53 -18.75 7.28
N LEU A 74 14.33 -18.89 6.22
CA LEU A 74 15.22 -20.03 6.04
C LEU A 74 16.27 -20.10 7.15
N ILE A 75 16.94 -18.98 7.46
CA ILE A 75 17.95 -18.91 8.53
C ILE A 75 17.33 -19.30 9.87
N ILE A 76 16.20 -18.70 10.25
CA ILE A 76 15.52 -18.99 11.53
C ILE A 76 15.16 -20.48 11.61
N THR A 77 14.59 -21.03 10.53
CA THR A 77 14.15 -22.43 10.50
C THR A 77 15.32 -23.40 10.59
N VAL A 78 16.38 -23.18 9.82
CA VAL A 78 17.59 -24.02 9.81
C VAL A 78 18.32 -23.93 11.16
N SER A 79 18.49 -22.72 11.70
CA SER A 79 19.12 -22.53 13.01
C SER A 79 18.35 -23.24 14.13
N LEU A 80 17.01 -23.15 14.13
CA LEU A 80 16.18 -23.86 15.10
C LEU A 80 16.31 -25.38 14.97
N SER A 81 16.30 -25.89 13.74
CA SER A 81 16.45 -27.33 13.46
C SER A 81 17.78 -27.88 13.98
N ILE A 82 18.88 -27.17 13.68
CA ILE A 82 20.23 -27.58 14.11
C ILE A 82 20.37 -27.54 15.63
N THR A 83 19.84 -26.50 16.28
CA THR A 83 19.99 -26.32 17.74
C THR A 83 19.19 -27.31 18.57
N GLN A 84 18.04 -27.78 18.07
CA GLN A 84 17.19 -28.72 18.82
C GLN A 84 17.54 -30.19 18.58
N GLN A 85 17.74 -30.60 17.32
CA GLN A 85 17.87 -32.02 16.95
C GLN A 85 19.09 -32.35 16.08
N GLY A 86 20.00 -31.39 15.89
CA GLY A 86 21.22 -31.59 15.13
C GLY A 86 21.00 -31.69 13.61
N ILE A 87 22.09 -31.85 12.87
CA ILE A 87 22.10 -31.75 11.40
C ILE A 87 21.32 -32.88 10.71
N GLU A 88 21.22 -34.04 11.35
CA GLU A 88 20.55 -35.24 10.80
C GLU A 88 19.03 -35.01 10.63
N SER A 89 18.44 -34.18 11.50
CA SER A 89 17.01 -33.84 11.45
C SER A 89 16.63 -32.99 10.22
N LEU A 90 17.59 -32.31 9.57
CA LEU A 90 17.33 -31.46 8.41
C LEU A 90 16.82 -32.25 7.21
N LEU A 91 17.32 -33.47 6.99
CA LEU A 91 16.88 -34.30 5.87
C LEU A 91 15.41 -34.71 6.03
N PHE A 92 14.99 -34.99 7.27
CA PHE A 92 13.59 -35.28 7.58
C PHE A 92 12.69 -34.05 7.46
N LEU A 93 13.19 -32.87 7.85
CA LEU A 93 12.44 -31.61 7.80
C LEU A 93 12.37 -30.99 6.40
N LEU A 94 13.25 -31.39 5.49
CA LEU A 94 13.39 -30.81 4.15
C LEU A 94 12.05 -30.65 3.40
N PRO A 95 11.14 -31.66 3.31
CA PRO A 95 9.85 -31.47 2.65
C PRO A 95 8.97 -30.38 3.30
N TYR A 96 8.99 -30.27 4.63
CA TYR A 96 8.21 -29.27 5.36
C TYR A 96 8.81 -27.87 5.21
N LEU A 97 10.14 -27.78 5.24
CA LEU A 97 10.87 -26.54 5.00
C LEU A 97 10.63 -26.03 3.58
N LEU A 98 10.65 -26.92 2.57
CA LEU A 98 10.30 -26.57 1.20
C LEU A 98 8.85 -26.08 1.08
N PHE A 99 7.91 -26.72 1.79
CA PHE A 99 6.52 -26.29 1.83
C PHE A 99 6.37 -24.86 2.39
N VAL A 100 6.99 -24.57 3.54
CA VAL A 100 6.99 -23.22 4.14
C VAL A 100 7.61 -22.20 3.18
N ILE A 101 8.76 -22.51 2.59
CA ILE A 101 9.42 -21.63 1.61
C ILE A 101 8.51 -21.39 0.41
N ALA A 102 7.84 -22.41 -0.12
CA ALA A 102 6.93 -22.26 -1.25
C ALA A 102 5.79 -21.27 -0.92
N LEU A 103 5.20 -21.34 0.27
CA LEU A 103 4.17 -20.39 0.71
C LEU A 103 4.69 -18.95 0.81
N VAL A 104 5.89 -18.78 1.36
CA VAL A 104 6.54 -17.46 1.45
C VAL A 104 6.86 -16.92 0.06
N VAL A 105 7.42 -17.76 -0.83
CA VAL A 105 7.72 -17.41 -2.22
C VAL A 105 6.45 -16.97 -2.96
N LEU A 106 5.35 -17.71 -2.85
CA LEU A 106 4.08 -17.32 -3.45
C LEU A 106 3.61 -15.95 -2.97
N SER A 107 3.73 -15.67 -1.66
CA SER A 107 3.36 -14.39 -1.08
C SER A 107 4.24 -13.25 -1.59
N VAL A 108 5.54 -13.49 -1.71
CA VAL A 108 6.52 -12.54 -2.29
C VAL A 108 6.18 -12.25 -3.75
N ILE A 109 5.91 -13.28 -4.56
CA ILE A 109 5.54 -13.13 -5.96
C ILE A 109 4.28 -12.28 -6.10
N GLN A 110 3.26 -12.51 -5.26
CA GLN A 110 2.05 -11.70 -5.26
C GLN A 110 2.33 -10.21 -5.01
N VAL A 111 3.24 -9.90 -4.09
CA VAL A 111 3.67 -8.51 -3.83
C VAL A 111 4.42 -7.93 -5.03
N ILE A 112 5.40 -8.64 -5.57
CA ILE A 112 6.18 -8.20 -6.74
C ILE A 112 5.26 -7.91 -7.92
N VAL A 113 4.37 -8.84 -8.25
CA VAL A 113 3.41 -8.69 -9.35
C VAL A 113 2.46 -7.51 -9.12
N ARG A 114 2.06 -7.24 -7.87
CA ARG A 114 1.24 -6.08 -7.51
C ARG A 114 2.01 -4.78 -7.73
N VAL A 115 3.26 -4.70 -7.27
CA VAL A 115 4.13 -3.52 -7.45
C VAL A 115 4.39 -3.28 -8.94
N HIS A 116 4.69 -4.34 -9.69
CA HIS A 116 4.91 -4.25 -11.14
C HIS A 116 3.68 -3.71 -11.88
N ARG A 117 2.49 -4.25 -11.59
CA ARG A 117 1.23 -3.76 -12.18
C ARG A 117 0.93 -2.30 -11.85
N LEU A 118 1.27 -1.86 -10.64
CA LEU A 118 1.10 -0.46 -10.22
C LEU A 118 2.10 0.45 -10.93
N SER A 119 3.38 0.07 -10.97
CA SER A 119 4.42 0.81 -11.68
C SER A 119 4.09 0.97 -13.16
N LYS A 120 3.66 -0.10 -13.83
CA LYS A 120 3.29 -0.03 -15.25
C LYS A 120 2.15 0.96 -15.52
N ARG A 121 1.12 0.96 -14.66
CA ARG A 121 0.00 1.91 -14.78
C ARG A 121 0.42 3.35 -14.49
N GLU A 122 1.35 3.55 -13.56
CA GLU A 122 1.95 4.86 -13.29
C GLU A 122 2.72 5.36 -14.52
N ASP A 123 3.54 4.51 -15.14
CA ASP A 123 4.26 4.84 -16.37
C ASP A 123 3.30 5.16 -17.53
N GLU A 124 2.22 4.40 -17.68
CA GLU A 124 1.16 4.66 -18.67
C GLU A 124 0.47 6.00 -18.45
N LEU A 125 0.12 6.35 -17.20
CA LEU A 125 -0.45 7.64 -16.84
C LEU A 125 0.53 8.78 -17.16
N LEU A 126 1.79 8.66 -16.72
CA LEU A 126 2.81 9.67 -16.95
C LEU A 126 3.10 9.86 -18.45
N ALA A 127 3.13 8.78 -19.23
CA ALA A 127 3.27 8.84 -20.69
C ALA A 127 2.08 9.54 -21.35
N LYS A 128 0.84 9.21 -20.94
CA LYS A 128 -0.38 9.85 -21.42
C LYS A 128 -0.35 11.36 -21.15
N MET A 129 0.02 11.75 -19.93
CA MET A 129 0.12 13.16 -19.52
C MET A 129 1.25 13.91 -20.21
N LYS A 130 2.39 13.24 -20.47
CA LYS A 130 3.55 13.86 -21.13
C LYS A 130 3.22 14.33 -22.55
N ASN A 131 2.39 13.57 -23.27
CA ASN A 131 2.02 13.85 -24.66
C ASN A 131 0.90 14.89 -24.80
N LYS A 132 0.34 15.39 -23.70
CA LYS A 132 -0.76 16.37 -23.72
C LYS A 132 -0.22 17.79 -23.66
N GLU A 133 -0.77 18.64 -24.52
CA GLU A 133 -0.49 20.07 -24.58
C GLU A 133 -0.98 20.74 -23.29
N ASP A 134 -2.25 20.51 -22.94
CA ASP A 134 -2.84 20.93 -21.68
C ASP A 134 -2.88 19.80 -20.65
N LYS A 135 -1.94 19.85 -19.70
CA LYS A 135 -1.81 18.86 -18.63
C LYS A 135 -2.82 19.08 -17.51
N ILE A 136 -3.27 20.31 -17.28
CA ILE A 136 -4.19 20.64 -16.18
C ILE A 136 -5.58 20.10 -16.53
N ASN A 137 -6.07 20.40 -17.72
CA ASN A 137 -7.37 19.90 -18.19
C ASN A 137 -7.42 18.36 -18.24
N GLU A 138 -6.35 17.70 -18.70
CA GLU A 138 -6.30 16.23 -18.69
C GLU A 138 -6.28 15.66 -17.26
N ALA A 139 -5.54 16.29 -16.33
CA ALA A 139 -5.54 15.89 -14.92
C ALA A 139 -6.92 16.01 -14.28
N GLN A 140 -7.62 17.14 -14.51
CA GLN A 140 -8.98 17.37 -14.03
C GLN A 140 -9.94 16.28 -14.56
N GLN A 141 -9.92 16.01 -15.86
CA GLN A 141 -10.76 14.97 -16.46
C GLN A 141 -10.53 13.58 -15.83
N ILE A 142 -9.27 13.23 -15.54
CA ILE A 142 -8.94 11.94 -14.90
C ILE A 142 -9.47 11.91 -13.45
N VAL A 143 -9.30 13.00 -12.70
CA VAL A 143 -9.78 13.11 -11.32
C VAL A 143 -11.31 13.08 -11.26
N ASP A 144 -12.00 13.81 -12.14
CA ASP A 144 -13.45 13.84 -12.25
C ASP A 144 -14.02 12.49 -12.63
N TRP A 145 -13.44 11.84 -13.65
CA TRP A 145 -13.84 10.50 -14.06
C TRP A 145 -13.70 9.50 -12.90
N LEU A 146 -12.59 9.55 -12.18
CA LEU A 146 -12.34 8.63 -11.06
C LEU A 146 -13.26 8.93 -9.87
N TYR A 147 -13.58 10.20 -9.61
CA TYR A 147 -14.55 10.59 -8.59
C TYR A 147 -15.98 10.17 -8.95
N SER A 148 -16.36 10.26 -10.23
CA SER A 148 -17.69 9.87 -10.72
C SER A 148 -18.00 8.38 -10.52
N GLN A 149 -16.98 7.53 -10.34
CA GLN A 149 -17.12 6.11 -10.01
C GLN A 149 -17.51 5.86 -8.55
N GLY A 150 -17.52 6.89 -7.70
CA GLY A 150 -17.92 6.79 -6.31
C GLY A 150 -17.11 5.76 -5.51
N LYS A 151 -17.79 4.93 -4.72
CA LYS A 151 -17.15 3.90 -3.87
C LYS A 151 -16.50 2.77 -4.68
N ASP A 152 -16.88 2.61 -5.94
CA ASP A 152 -16.34 1.59 -6.84
C ASP A 152 -15.11 2.08 -7.64
N GLY A 153 -14.66 3.31 -7.38
CA GLY A 153 -13.47 3.88 -8.02
C GLY A 153 -12.22 3.04 -7.78
N ASP A 154 -11.38 2.88 -8.82
CA ASP A 154 -10.15 2.09 -8.72
C ASP A 154 -9.16 2.75 -7.75
N GLY A 155 -9.11 2.26 -6.50
CA GLY A 155 -8.20 2.74 -5.46
C GLY A 155 -6.72 2.67 -5.85
N ARG A 156 -6.36 1.86 -6.85
CA ARG A 156 -5.00 1.84 -7.41
C ARG A 156 -4.72 3.07 -8.25
N LEU A 157 -5.70 3.55 -8.99
CA LEU A 157 -5.54 4.77 -9.78
C LEU A 157 -5.48 6.00 -8.87
N TRP A 158 -6.29 6.04 -7.80
CA TRP A 158 -6.16 7.04 -6.75
C TRP A 158 -4.74 7.06 -6.17
N PHE A 159 -4.23 5.89 -5.80
CA PHE A 159 -2.85 5.76 -5.30
C PHE A 159 -1.82 6.32 -6.29
N ILE A 160 -1.94 5.96 -7.58
CA ILE A 160 -1.03 6.43 -8.63
C ILE A 160 -1.12 7.95 -8.79
N LEU A 161 -2.33 8.54 -8.78
CA LEU A 161 -2.52 9.98 -8.89
C LEU A 161 -1.86 10.73 -7.73
N TYR A 162 -2.09 10.29 -6.49
CA TYR A 162 -1.45 10.91 -5.33
C TYR A 162 0.07 10.79 -5.36
N ARG A 163 0.60 9.64 -5.81
CA ARG A 163 2.04 9.46 -5.97
C ARG A 163 2.62 10.34 -7.08
N ALA A 164 1.98 10.39 -8.25
CA ALA A 164 2.38 11.24 -9.37
C ALA A 164 2.34 12.73 -9.01
N ALA A 165 1.36 13.14 -8.19
CA ALA A 165 1.24 14.50 -7.67
C ALA A 165 2.44 14.94 -6.80
N GLN A 166 3.23 13.99 -6.28
CA GLN A 166 4.44 14.30 -5.51
C GLN A 166 5.67 14.58 -6.40
N LEU A 167 5.59 14.32 -7.71
CA LEU A 167 6.71 14.56 -8.62
C LEU A 167 7.00 16.07 -8.75
N PRO A 168 8.27 16.51 -8.69
CA PRO A 168 8.64 17.91 -8.84
C PRO A 168 8.70 18.33 -10.33
N ASN A 169 7.69 17.98 -11.12
CA ASN A 169 7.62 18.24 -12.55
C ASN A 169 6.23 18.81 -12.95
N PRO A 170 6.06 19.35 -14.16
CA PRO A 170 4.78 19.96 -14.58
C PRO A 170 3.57 19.02 -14.50
N ILE A 171 3.79 17.71 -14.71
CA ILE A 171 2.73 16.69 -14.60
C ILE A 171 2.28 16.55 -13.14
N GLY A 172 3.24 16.46 -12.21
CA GLY A 172 2.96 16.35 -10.78
C GLY A 172 2.23 17.58 -10.23
N TYR A 173 2.62 18.78 -10.66
CA TYR A 173 1.90 20.01 -10.30
C TYR A 173 0.47 20.01 -10.86
N ALA A 174 0.28 19.70 -12.15
CA ALA A 174 -1.05 19.65 -12.76
C ALA A 174 -2.00 18.66 -12.05
N ILE A 175 -1.51 17.45 -11.71
CA ILE A 175 -2.30 16.46 -10.97
C ILE A 175 -2.62 16.96 -9.56
N ARG A 176 -1.65 17.58 -8.88
CA ARG A 176 -1.84 18.13 -7.54
C ARG A 176 -2.90 19.22 -7.51
N ASP A 177 -2.86 20.12 -8.49
CA ASP A 177 -3.81 21.23 -8.60
C ASP A 177 -5.23 20.71 -8.87
N ALA A 178 -5.37 19.75 -9.81
CA ALA A 178 -6.64 19.08 -10.08
C ALA A 178 -7.23 18.39 -8.83
N LEU A 179 -6.39 17.72 -8.03
CA LEU A 179 -6.82 17.10 -6.77
C LEU A 179 -7.25 18.14 -5.72
N PHE A 180 -6.55 19.27 -5.62
CA PHE A 180 -6.94 20.35 -4.70
C PHE A 180 -8.23 21.05 -5.12
N GLU A 181 -8.40 21.27 -6.41
CA GLU A 181 -9.64 21.84 -6.96
C GLU A 181 -10.82 20.92 -6.68
N LYS A 182 -10.67 19.61 -6.95
CA LYS A 182 -11.73 18.65 -6.66
C LYS A 182 -12.09 18.61 -5.18
N ARG A 183 -11.08 18.69 -4.30
CA ARG A 183 -11.32 18.78 -2.86
C ARG A 183 -12.13 20.02 -2.49
N LYS A 184 -11.80 21.19 -3.07
CA LYS A 184 -12.55 22.44 -2.83
C LYS A 184 -13.99 22.35 -3.33
N GLU A 185 -14.22 21.72 -4.49
CA GLU A 185 -15.57 21.48 -5.01
C GLU A 185 -16.39 20.63 -4.04
N ILE A 186 -15.79 19.56 -3.51
CA ILE A 186 -16.45 18.70 -2.51
C ILE A 186 -16.76 19.48 -1.24
N GLU A 187 -15.80 20.27 -0.73
CA GLU A 187 -16.01 21.09 0.48
C GLU A 187 -17.12 22.13 0.28
N LYS A 188 -17.22 22.75 -0.91
CA LYS A 188 -18.30 23.70 -1.26
C LYS A 188 -19.65 23.02 -1.50
N GLY A 189 -19.66 21.83 -2.09
CA GLY A 189 -20.88 21.03 -2.29
C GLY A 189 -21.42 20.38 -1.01
N ILE A 190 -20.67 20.46 0.09
CA ILE A 190 -21.07 20.01 1.44
C ILE A 190 -21.50 21.22 2.31
N GLU A 191 -21.57 22.44 1.77
CA GLU A 191 -22.23 23.53 2.49
C GLU A 191 -23.66 23.10 2.85
N PRO A 192 -24.07 23.21 4.13
CA PRO A 192 -25.38 22.76 4.56
C PRO A 192 -26.42 23.69 3.95
N GLU A 193 -27.13 23.21 2.93
CA GLU A 193 -28.46 23.72 2.61
C GLU A 193 -29.33 23.59 3.89
N GLY A 194 -29.53 24.70 4.59
CA GLY A 194 -30.58 24.84 5.60
C GLY A 194 -30.12 24.88 7.07
N VAL A 195 -29.47 25.97 7.47
CA VAL A 195 -29.89 26.67 8.70
C VAL A 195 -30.04 28.15 8.36
N SER A 196 -31.12 28.46 7.65
CA SER A 196 -31.71 29.79 7.68
C SER A 196 -32.30 29.99 9.08
N SER A 197 -31.49 30.45 10.03
CA SER A 197 -32.04 31.14 11.20
C SER A 197 -32.41 32.57 10.78
N GLU A 198 -33.39 32.69 9.87
CA GLU A 198 -34.28 33.84 9.89
C GLU A 198 -35.06 33.71 11.18
N THR A 199 -34.50 34.30 12.24
CA THR A 199 -35.29 34.56 13.43
C THR A 199 -36.19 35.71 13.01
N GLU A 200 -37.44 35.38 12.67
CA GLU A 200 -38.51 36.33 12.44
C GLU A 200 -38.46 37.40 13.53
N ASP A 201 -38.23 38.63 13.08
CA ASP A 201 -38.48 39.86 13.79
C ASP A 201 -39.95 39.88 14.24
N SER A 202 -40.18 39.44 15.47
CA SER A 202 -41.43 39.65 16.18
C SER A 202 -41.25 40.86 17.08
N GLY A 203 -41.33 42.04 16.45
CA GLY A 203 -41.52 43.30 17.15
C GLY A 203 -42.68 43.19 18.13
N ILE A 204 -42.40 43.35 19.42
CA ILE A 204 -43.41 43.59 20.45
C ILE A 204 -43.56 45.10 20.55
N GLY A 205 -44.62 45.62 19.92
CA GLY A 205 -45.16 46.94 20.17
C GLY A 205 -46.61 46.81 20.63
N ILE A 206 -46.91 47.54 21.71
CA ILE A 206 -48.22 47.82 22.35
C ILE A 206 -48.64 46.71 23.36
N GLU A 207 -48.92 46.98 24.63
CA GLU A 207 -49.43 48.21 25.30
C GLU A 207 -48.41 49.11 26.00
#